data_AF-I3EFT1-F1
#
_entry.id   AF-I3EFT1-F1
#
_cell.length_a   1.000
_cell.length_b   1.000
_cell.length_c   1.000
_cell.angle_alpha   90.00
_cell.angle_beta   90.00
_cell.angle_gamma   90.00
#
_symmetry.space_group_name_H-M   'P 1'
#
loop_
_entity.id
_entity.type
_entity.pdbx_description
1 polymer ?
#
loop_
_entity_poly.entity_id
_entity_poly.type
_entity_poly.pdbx_seq_one_letter_code
_entity_poly.pdbx_strand_id
1 'polypeptide(L)'
;MEDTETTNNSGPKEIQKILEDLELAYENDRKSNEEGHPALNKLNIMDSMYDRLLKRKNQQELLDSGVLSCLKKWLEPLPDMSLPHDDVKKGVLDILLHLTPEVEHLKESGIGKIILFYSKNPYEKKGIKQMAKQLTLNWIKIASEEDEGMY
;
A
#
# COMPACT_ATOMS: atom_id res chain seq x y z
N MET A 1 -7.39 -41.93 -11.57
CA MET A 1 -6.00 -42.22 -11.17
C MET A 1 -5.17 -41.33 -12.07
N GLU A 2 -5.12 -40.04 -11.72
CA GLU A 2 -3.97 -39.43 -11.00
C GLU A 2 -2.72 -39.55 -11.90
N ASP A 3 -2.16 -38.46 -12.43
CA ASP A 3 -1.63 -37.36 -11.62
C ASP A 3 -1.83 -35.96 -12.24
N THR A 4 -2.27 -35.06 -11.37
CA THR A 4 -2.26 -33.61 -11.54
C THR A 4 -0.86 -33.07 -11.30
N GLU A 5 -0.08 -32.85 -12.36
CA GLU A 5 1.09 -31.96 -12.30
C GLU A 5 0.71 -30.60 -12.89
N THR A 6 -0.02 -29.79 -12.12
CA THR A 6 -0.05 -28.33 -12.34
C THR A 6 0.94 -27.71 -11.38
N THR A 7 2.22 -27.89 -11.67
CA THR A 7 3.31 -27.28 -10.91
C THR A 7 3.30 -25.76 -11.13
N ASN A 8 2.82 -25.05 -10.12
CA ASN A 8 3.35 -23.77 -9.62
C ASN A 8 4.33 -23.04 -10.56
N ASN A 9 3.81 -22.19 -11.46
CA ASN A 9 4.63 -21.19 -12.15
C ASN A 9 3.80 -19.92 -12.46
N SER A 10 3.39 -19.21 -11.40
CA SER A 10 2.62 -17.95 -11.51
C SER A 10 3.12 -16.88 -10.52
N GLY A 11 4.43 -16.88 -10.20
CA GLY A 11 5.02 -15.86 -9.32
C GLY A 11 5.05 -14.47 -9.98
N PRO A 12 5.91 -14.26 -11.01
CA PRO A 12 6.10 -12.93 -11.61
C PRO A 12 4.83 -12.36 -12.26
N LYS A 13 4.02 -13.21 -12.89
CA LYS A 13 2.76 -12.81 -13.54
C LYS A 13 1.71 -12.35 -12.53
N GLU A 14 1.66 -12.94 -11.34
CA GLU A 14 0.71 -12.53 -10.31
C GLU A 14 1.10 -11.19 -9.69
N ILE A 15 2.40 -10.96 -9.42
CA ILE A 15 2.90 -9.69 -8.90
C ILE A 15 2.59 -8.55 -9.88
N GLN A 16 2.93 -8.74 -11.15
CA GLN A 16 2.63 -7.76 -12.19
C GLN A 16 1.13 -7.44 -12.22
N LYS A 17 0.27 -8.47 -12.18
CA LYS A 17 -1.18 -8.27 -12.16
C LYS A 17 -1.66 -7.51 -10.93
N ILE A 18 -1.08 -7.75 -9.75
CA ILE A 18 -1.41 -6.99 -8.54
C ILE A 18 -1.09 -5.50 -8.75
N LEU A 19 0.08 -5.17 -9.28
CA LEU A 19 0.48 -3.79 -9.52
C LEU A 19 -0.40 -3.12 -10.59
N GLU A 20 -0.73 -3.83 -11.66
CA GLU A 20 -1.64 -3.35 -12.72
C GLU A 20 -3.04 -3.08 -12.16
N ASP A 21 -3.59 -3.99 -11.33
CA ASP A 21 -4.90 -3.81 -10.71
C ASP A 21 -4.90 -2.61 -9.73
N LEU A 22 -3.82 -2.43 -8.96
CA LEU A 22 -3.65 -1.28 -8.06
C LEU A 22 -3.61 0.04 -8.84
N GLU A 23 -2.82 0.11 -9.91
CA GLU A 23 -2.67 1.32 -10.72
C GLU A 23 -3.96 1.65 -11.48
N LEU A 24 -4.63 0.64 -12.04
CA LEU A 24 -5.88 0.81 -12.76
C LEU A 24 -7.00 1.37 -11.86
N ALA A 25 -7.14 0.84 -10.65
CA ALA A 25 -8.15 1.36 -9.71
C ALA A 25 -7.82 2.77 -9.22
N TYR A 26 -6.54 3.10 -9.02
CA TYR A 26 -6.12 4.47 -8.74
C TYR A 26 -6.50 5.42 -9.88
N GLU A 27 -6.17 5.08 -11.11
CA GLU A 27 -6.39 5.97 -12.25
C GLU A 27 -7.88 6.13 -12.58
N ASN A 28 -8.67 5.07 -12.46
CA ASN A 28 -10.12 5.14 -12.62
C ASN A 28 -10.78 6.04 -11.56
N ASP A 29 -10.29 6.01 -10.32
CA ASP A 29 -10.77 6.91 -9.27
C ASP A 29 -10.34 8.35 -9.50
N ARG A 30 -9.10 8.57 -9.96
CA ARG A 30 -8.61 9.90 -10.31
C ARG A 30 -9.46 10.51 -11.41
N LYS A 31 -9.70 9.76 -12.50
CA LYS A 31 -10.54 10.17 -13.62
C LYS A 31 -11.98 10.44 -13.19
N SER A 32 -12.57 9.52 -12.41
CA SER A 32 -13.94 9.70 -11.91
C SER A 32 -14.04 10.99 -11.07
N ASN A 33 -13.05 11.26 -10.21
CA ASN A 33 -12.99 12.48 -9.42
C ASN A 33 -12.85 13.75 -10.28
N GLU A 34 -11.98 13.75 -11.29
CA GLU A 34 -11.83 14.85 -12.26
C GLU A 34 -13.13 15.14 -13.02
N GLU A 35 -13.92 14.10 -13.31
CA GLU A 35 -15.23 14.20 -13.97
C GLU A 35 -16.37 14.57 -13.00
N GLY A 36 -16.08 14.72 -11.70
CA GLY A 36 -17.09 15.03 -10.67
C GLY A 36 -17.96 13.82 -10.27
N HIS A 37 -17.52 12.61 -10.60
CA HIS A 37 -18.17 11.35 -10.26
C HIS A 37 -17.57 10.72 -8.98
N PRO A 38 -18.34 9.89 -8.25
CA PRO A 38 -17.82 9.16 -7.10
C PRO A 38 -16.65 8.22 -7.45
N ALA A 39 -15.54 8.34 -6.73
CA ALA A 39 -14.34 7.51 -6.86
C ALA A 39 -14.45 6.24 -5.98
N LEU A 40 -15.02 5.16 -6.53
CA LEU A 40 -15.35 3.93 -5.80
C LEU A 40 -14.46 2.72 -6.14
N ASN A 41 -13.60 2.81 -7.15
CA ASN A 41 -12.84 1.66 -7.66
C ASN A 41 -11.86 1.11 -6.62
N LYS A 42 -11.12 1.99 -5.92
CA LYS A 42 -10.22 1.55 -4.83
C LYS A 42 -10.97 0.83 -3.72
N LEU A 43 -12.15 1.35 -3.36
CA LEU A 43 -13.00 0.75 -2.33
C LEU A 43 -13.50 -0.64 -2.76
N ASN A 44 -13.96 -0.75 -4.00
CA ASN A 44 -14.55 -1.98 -4.53
C ASN A 44 -13.57 -3.16 -4.61
N ILE A 45 -12.27 -2.90 -4.80
CA ILE A 45 -11.27 -3.97 -4.90
C ILE A 45 -10.45 -4.19 -3.62
N MET A 46 -10.72 -3.44 -2.55
CA MET A 46 -9.91 -3.44 -1.33
C MET A 46 -9.78 -4.82 -0.69
N ASP A 47 -10.87 -5.56 -0.55
CA ASP A 47 -10.86 -6.90 0.07
C ASP A 47 -9.99 -7.89 -0.74
N SER A 48 -10.13 -7.88 -2.06
CA SER A 48 -9.32 -8.71 -2.97
C SER A 48 -7.84 -8.33 -2.93
N MET A 49 -7.54 -7.03 -2.88
CA MET A 49 -6.17 -6.53 -2.77
C MET A 49 -5.54 -6.91 -1.42
N TYR A 50 -6.29 -6.78 -0.33
CA TYR A 50 -5.84 -7.16 1.01
C TYR A 50 -5.38 -8.62 1.05
N ASP A 51 -6.20 -9.55 0.56
CA ASP A 51 -5.88 -10.98 0.52
C ASP A 51 -4.66 -11.28 -0.36
N ARG A 52 -4.51 -10.57 -1.49
CA ARG A 52 -3.41 -10.80 -2.44
C ARG A 52 -2.08 -10.24 -1.92
N LEU A 53 -2.10 -9.04 -1.33
CA LEU A 53 -0.92 -8.34 -0.82
C LEU A 53 -0.35 -9.00 0.45
N LEU A 54 -1.17 -9.70 1.23
CA LEU A 54 -0.74 -10.38 2.45
C LEU A 54 -0.31 -11.84 2.25
N LYS A 55 -0.28 -12.34 1.00
CA LYS A 55 0.27 -13.67 0.71
C LYS A 55 1.76 -13.70 1.00
N ARG A 56 2.15 -14.40 2.07
CA ARG A 56 3.54 -14.53 2.56
C ARG A 56 4.57 -14.81 1.47
N LYS A 57 4.27 -15.74 0.55
CA LYS A 57 5.17 -16.13 -0.54
C LYS A 57 5.52 -15.02 -1.54
N ASN A 58 4.74 -13.93 -1.56
CA ASN A 58 4.86 -12.84 -2.52
C ASN A 58 5.40 -11.55 -1.88
N GLN A 59 5.58 -11.50 -0.55
CA GLN A 59 5.83 -10.23 0.15
C GLN A 59 7.12 -9.54 -0.27
N GLN A 60 8.23 -10.29 -0.39
CA GLN A 60 9.51 -9.70 -0.82
C GLN A 60 9.44 -9.21 -2.28
N GLU A 61 8.96 -10.05 -3.20
CA GLU A 61 8.86 -9.69 -4.62
C GLU A 61 7.92 -8.49 -4.84
N LEU A 62 6.87 -8.33 -4.04
CA LEU A 62 6.01 -7.13 -4.04
C LEU A 62 6.77 -5.87 -3.65
N LEU A 63 7.59 -5.96 -2.59
CA LEU A 63 8.40 -4.83 -2.11
C LEU A 63 9.42 -4.43 -3.18
N ASP A 64 10.18 -5.40 -3.69
CA ASP A 64 11.19 -5.21 -4.74
C ASP A 64 10.58 -4.64 -6.04
N SER A 65 9.30 -4.98 -6.32
CA SER A 65 8.57 -4.48 -7.50
C SER A 65 7.91 -3.11 -7.29
N GLY A 66 8.15 -2.45 -6.15
CA GLY A 66 7.71 -1.07 -5.92
C GLY A 66 6.25 -0.92 -5.46
N VAL A 67 5.63 -1.95 -4.87
CA VAL A 67 4.24 -1.90 -4.40
C VAL A 67 3.95 -0.72 -3.46
N LEU A 68 4.94 -0.29 -2.67
CA LEU A 68 4.79 0.83 -1.74
C LEU A 68 4.51 2.15 -2.47
N SER A 69 5.03 2.33 -3.69
CA SER A 69 4.73 3.50 -4.52
C SER A 69 3.26 3.52 -4.95
N CYS A 70 2.68 2.36 -5.27
CA CYS A 70 1.25 2.23 -5.57
C CYS A 70 0.40 2.52 -4.31
N LEU A 71 0.75 1.91 -3.17
CA LEU A 71 0.02 2.13 -1.90
C LEU A 71 0.11 3.58 -1.42
N LYS A 72 1.22 4.27 -1.68
CA LYS A 72 1.34 5.71 -1.45
C LYS A 72 0.30 6.49 -2.26
N LYS A 73 0.19 6.27 -3.57
CA LYS A 73 -0.80 6.95 -4.43
C LYS A 73 -2.23 6.73 -3.93
N TRP A 74 -2.52 5.53 -3.41
CA TRP A 74 -3.83 5.19 -2.85
C TRP A 74 -4.20 5.99 -1.60
N LEU A 75 -3.21 6.53 -0.90
CA LEU A 75 -3.36 7.33 0.31
C LEU A 75 -3.30 8.84 0.06
N GLU A 76 -2.75 9.26 -1.07
CA GLU A 76 -2.64 10.67 -1.46
C GLU A 76 -4.01 11.29 -1.78
N PRO A 77 -4.17 12.62 -1.61
CA PRO A 77 -5.40 13.29 -1.96
C PRO A 77 -5.76 13.10 -3.44
N LEU A 78 -7.06 13.04 -3.72
CA LEU A 78 -7.59 13.10 -5.07
C LEU A 78 -7.44 14.52 -5.67
N PRO A 79 -7.65 14.69 -6.99
CA PRO A 79 -7.54 16.00 -7.66
C PRO A 79 -8.37 17.13 -7.04
N ASP A 80 -9.53 16.82 -6.45
CA ASP A 80 -10.36 17.77 -5.70
C ASP A 80 -9.88 18.05 -4.27
N MET A 81 -8.69 17.58 -3.89
CA MET A 81 -8.06 17.65 -2.57
C MET A 81 -8.77 16.83 -1.48
N SER A 82 -9.78 16.03 -1.83
CA SER A 82 -10.38 15.10 -0.89
C SER A 82 -9.43 13.95 -0.58
N LEU A 83 -9.45 13.49 0.67
CA LEU A 83 -8.74 12.28 1.05
C LEU A 83 -9.53 11.05 0.59
N PRO A 84 -8.85 9.92 0.30
CA PRO A 84 -9.51 8.67 -0.05
C PRO A 84 -10.51 8.20 1.02
N HIS A 85 -11.40 7.28 0.66
CA HIS A 85 -12.37 6.74 1.61
C HIS A 85 -11.70 6.10 2.84
N ASP A 86 -12.32 6.21 4.01
CA ASP A 86 -11.70 5.75 5.27
C ASP A 86 -11.42 4.25 5.30
N ASP A 87 -12.24 3.44 4.64
CA ASP A 87 -11.99 2.00 4.55
C ASP A 87 -10.82 1.66 3.62
N VAL A 88 -10.59 2.48 2.57
CA VAL A 88 -9.37 2.39 1.76
C VAL A 88 -8.15 2.74 2.62
N LYS A 89 -8.21 3.83 3.39
CA LYS A 89 -7.12 4.22 4.29
C LYS A 89 -6.82 3.10 5.30
N LYS A 90 -7.83 2.56 5.98
CA LYS A 90 -7.66 1.48 6.97
C LYS A 90 -7.05 0.25 6.32
N GLY A 91 -7.60 -0.21 5.18
CA GLY A 91 -7.10 -1.38 4.49
C GLY A 91 -5.64 -1.23 4.08
N VAL A 92 -5.27 -0.09 3.47
CA VAL A 92 -3.87 0.17 3.10
C VAL A 92 -2.96 0.25 4.33
N LEU A 93 -3.35 0.98 5.38
CA LEU A 93 -2.54 1.06 6.60
C LEU A 93 -2.36 -0.29 7.29
N ASP A 94 -3.38 -1.14 7.26
CA ASP A 94 -3.30 -2.48 7.84
C ASP A 94 -2.36 -3.39 7.03
N ILE A 95 -2.44 -3.33 5.70
CA ILE A 95 -1.49 -4.01 4.82
C ILE A 95 -0.06 -3.58 5.15
N LEU A 96 0.18 -2.28 5.26
CA LEU A 96 1.50 -1.73 5.58
C LEU A 96 2.02 -2.18 6.96
N LEU A 97 1.15 -2.44 7.93
CA LEU A 97 1.55 -2.96 9.26
C LEU A 97 2.05 -4.40 9.19
N HIS A 98 1.65 -5.16 8.17
CA HIS A 98 2.05 -6.55 7.97
C HIS A 98 3.22 -6.73 7.00
N LEU A 99 3.59 -5.68 6.25
CA LEU A 99 4.77 -5.68 5.39
C LEU A 99 6.02 -5.33 6.20
N THR A 100 7.15 -5.92 5.80
CA THR A 100 8.47 -5.70 6.40
C THR A 100 9.42 -5.08 5.38
N PRO A 101 9.27 -3.79 5.06
CA PRO A 101 10.12 -3.12 4.08
C PRO A 101 11.52 -2.84 4.63
N GLU A 102 12.53 -2.96 3.79
CA GLU A 102 13.88 -2.42 4.04
C GLU A 102 13.94 -0.90 3.79
N VAL A 103 15.01 -0.25 4.24
CA VAL A 103 15.13 1.21 4.14
C VAL A 103 15.11 1.71 2.69
N GLU A 104 15.71 0.97 1.76
CA GLU A 104 15.71 1.30 0.33
C GLU A 104 14.28 1.41 -0.21
N HIS A 105 13.41 0.42 0.07
CA HIS A 105 11.99 0.46 -0.30
C HIS A 105 11.27 1.70 0.23
N LEU A 106 11.57 2.12 1.46
CA LEU A 106 10.98 3.31 2.08
C LEU A 106 11.49 4.60 1.43
N LYS A 107 12.79 4.67 1.13
CA LYS A 107 13.44 5.81 0.47
C LYS A 107 12.90 5.99 -0.96
N GLU A 108 12.86 4.91 -1.74
CA GLU A 108 12.42 4.91 -3.14
C GLU A 108 10.94 5.27 -3.29
N SER A 109 10.07 4.66 -2.48
CA SER A 109 8.63 4.95 -2.55
C SER A 109 8.27 6.33 -1.99
N GLY A 110 9.02 6.80 -0.98
CA GLY A 110 8.72 8.01 -0.24
C GLY A 110 7.39 7.94 0.53
N ILE A 111 6.83 6.75 0.75
CA ILE A 111 5.54 6.53 1.40
C ILE A 111 5.50 7.06 2.85
N GLY A 112 6.65 7.13 3.53
CA GLY A 112 6.75 7.66 4.88
C GLY A 112 6.17 9.08 5.04
N LYS A 113 6.23 9.92 4.00
CA LYS A 113 5.69 11.30 4.03
C LYS A 113 4.17 11.31 4.17
N ILE A 114 3.44 10.49 3.40
CA ILE A 114 1.98 10.44 3.46
C ILE A 114 1.52 9.79 4.78
N ILE A 115 2.24 8.79 5.28
CA ILE A 115 1.96 8.19 6.59
C ILE A 115 2.15 9.19 7.73
N LEU A 116 3.21 9.99 7.69
CA LEU A 116 3.45 11.07 8.65
C LEU A 116 2.35 12.14 8.61
N PHE A 117 1.83 12.45 7.41
CA PHE A 117 0.68 13.35 7.27
C PHE A 117 -0.54 12.80 8.02
N TYR A 118 -0.92 11.53 7.78
CA TYR A 118 -2.06 10.90 8.48
C TYR A 118 -1.86 10.82 10.00
N SER A 119 -0.64 10.59 10.47
CA SER A 119 -0.34 10.51 11.90
C SER A 119 -0.47 11.86 12.63
N LYS A 120 -0.33 12.97 11.90
CA LYS A 120 -0.43 14.35 12.41
C LYS A 120 -1.79 15.01 12.14
N ASN A 121 -2.52 14.61 11.11
CA ASN A 121 -3.78 15.23 10.70
C ASN A 121 -4.78 15.32 11.87
N PRO A 122 -5.23 16.53 12.29
CA PRO A 122 -6.17 16.70 13.39
C PRO A 122 -7.59 16.25 13.04
N TYR A 123 -7.94 16.21 11.75
CA TYR A 123 -9.27 15.85 11.25
C TYR A 123 -9.42 14.35 10.94
N GLU A 124 -8.35 13.57 11.11
CA GLU A 124 -8.38 12.14 10.82
C GLU A 124 -9.02 11.33 11.96
N LYS A 125 -9.71 10.25 11.60
CA LYS A 125 -10.32 9.34 12.57
C LYS A 125 -9.27 8.71 13.48
N LYS A 126 -9.63 8.54 14.76
CA LYS A 126 -8.73 8.03 15.81
C LYS A 126 -8.01 6.74 15.42
N GLY A 127 -8.73 5.75 14.85
CA GLY A 127 -8.14 4.47 14.45
C GLY A 127 -7.08 4.61 13.35
N ILE A 128 -7.39 5.32 12.27
CA ILE A 128 -6.47 5.60 11.15
C ILE A 128 -5.23 6.36 11.66
N LYS A 129 -5.45 7.39 12.49
CA LYS A 129 -4.36 8.16 13.09
C LYS A 129 -3.45 7.31 13.98
N GLN A 130 -4.01 6.36 14.73
CA GLN A 130 -3.23 5.43 15.56
C GLN A 130 -2.38 4.47 14.72
N MET A 131 -2.95 3.87 13.68
CA MET A 131 -2.22 2.99 12.76
C MET A 131 -1.08 3.75 12.06
N ALA A 132 -1.35 4.96 11.58
CA ALA A 132 -0.33 5.79 10.94
C ALA A 132 0.79 6.19 11.91
N LYS A 133 0.49 6.47 13.18
CA LYS A 133 1.51 6.70 14.23
C LYS A 133 2.38 5.48 14.47
N GLN A 134 1.76 4.30 14.56
CA GLN A 134 2.49 3.05 14.74
C GLN A 134 3.44 2.79 13.56
N LEU A 135 2.96 2.93 12.32
CA LEU A 135 3.79 2.81 11.12
C LEU A 135 4.94 3.82 11.12
N THR A 136 4.66 5.07 11.48
CA THR A 136 5.69 6.12 11.58
C THR A 136 6.81 5.69 12.53
N LEU A 137 6.47 5.19 13.73
CA LEU A 137 7.45 4.74 14.72
C LEU A 137 8.23 3.51 14.23
N ASN A 138 7.53 2.53 13.67
CA ASN A 138 8.16 1.31 13.13
C ASN A 138 9.18 1.64 12.04
N TRP A 139 8.84 2.53 11.12
CA TRP A 139 9.71 2.84 9.99
C TRP A 139 10.83 3.80 10.33
N ILE A 140 10.65 4.68 11.34
CA ILE A 140 11.77 5.42 11.93
C ILE A 140 12.80 4.44 12.50
N LYS A 141 12.34 3.41 13.23
CA LYS A 141 13.22 2.39 13.77
C LYS A 141 13.99 1.66 12.66
N ILE A 142 13.30 1.21 11.60
CA ILE A 142 13.95 0.56 10.45
C ILE A 142 15.02 1.47 9.82
N ALA A 143 14.72 2.76 9.64
CA ALA A 143 15.67 3.73 9.09
C ALA A 143 16.88 3.97 10.02
N SER A 144 16.69 3.97 11.34
CA SER A 144 17.77 4.20 12.31
C SER A 144 18.70 2.99 12.49
N GLU A 145 18.19 1.77 12.33
CA GLU A 145 19.00 0.54 12.44
C GLU A 145 20.02 0.41 11.28
N GLU A 146 19.74 0.99 10.10
CA GLU A 146 20.69 1.05 8.97
C GLU A 146 21.88 1.98 9.28
N ASP A 147 21.63 3.13 9.93
CA ASP A 147 22.67 4.11 10.25
C ASP A 147 23.67 3.59 11.31
N GLU A 148 23.23 2.70 12.21
CA GLU A 148 24.08 2.11 13.26
C GLU A 148 24.98 0.97 12.74
N GLY A 149 24.61 0.31 11.63
CA GLY A 149 25.41 -0.77 11.01
C GLY A 149 26.59 -0.29 10.16
N MET A 150 26.79 1.02 10.04
CA MET A 150 27.83 1.66 9.22
C MET A 150 29.07 2.11 10.02
N TYR A 151 29.20 1.67 11.27
CA TYR A 151 30.37 1.88 12.15
C TYR A 151 30.85 0.56 12.76
#